data_AF-A0A412IA91-F1
#
_entry.id   AF-A0A412IA91-F1
#
_cell.length_a   1.000
_cell.length_b   1.000
_cell.length_c   1.000
_cell.angle_alpha   90.00
_cell.angle_beta   90.00
_cell.angle_gamma   90.00
#
_symmetry.space_group_name_H-M   'P 1'
#
loop_
_entity.id
_entity.type
_entity.pdbx_description
1 polymer ?
#
loop_
_entity_poly.entity_id
_entity_poly.type
_entity_poly.pdbx_seq_one_letter_code
_entity_poly.pdbx_strand_id
1 'polypeptide(L)'
;MNIMGENLYSVCELTAEQQKAFNKLKKAYKECEKTGIYFANCYGSLMAFDKNLVAGYGDCTMTPDGEYTVELHNGCPADSMQIVNEWADDTHVLGLTKKGMKLYLSNEE
;
A
#
# COMPACT_ATOMS: atom_id res chain seq x y z
N MET A 1 12.59 21.81 -21.15
CA MET A 1 13.17 20.45 -21.16
C MET A 1 13.92 20.32 -19.84
N ASN A 2 13.32 19.68 -18.83
CA ASN A 2 14.00 19.48 -17.55
C ASN A 2 15.11 18.47 -17.78
N ILE A 3 16.36 18.94 -17.75
CA ILE A 3 17.51 18.06 -17.63
C ILE A 3 17.36 17.47 -16.24
N MET A 4 16.89 16.22 -16.13
CA MET A 4 17.16 15.44 -14.93
C MET A 4 18.68 15.50 -14.77
N GLY A 5 19.15 16.20 -13.72
CA GLY A 5 20.57 16.50 -13.56
C GLY A 5 21.35 15.20 -13.65
N GLU A 6 22.42 15.17 -14.47
CA GLU A 6 23.26 13.98 -14.68
C GLU A 6 23.79 13.40 -13.35
N ASN A 7 23.80 14.21 -12.29
CA ASN A 7 24.17 13.85 -10.91
C ASN A 7 23.07 13.16 -10.09
N LEU A 8 21.83 13.06 -10.57
CA LEU A 8 20.75 12.40 -9.82
C LEU A 8 20.93 10.88 -9.77
N TYR A 9 21.46 10.29 -10.86
CA TYR A 9 21.67 8.85 -10.92
C TYR A 9 22.66 8.37 -9.85
N SER A 10 23.77 9.11 -9.64
CA SER A 10 24.81 8.72 -8.67
C SER A 10 24.35 8.77 -7.21
N VAL A 11 23.40 9.65 -6.86
CA VAL A 11 22.82 9.69 -5.49
C VAL A 11 21.72 8.64 -5.28
N CYS A 12 21.20 8.04 -6.36
CA CYS A 12 20.20 6.97 -6.31
C CYS A 12 20.81 5.55 -6.41
N GLU A 13 22.10 5.45 -6.77
CA GLU A 13 22.79 4.18 -6.89
C GLU A 13 22.96 3.48 -5.54
N LEU A 14 22.56 2.22 -5.49
CA LEU A 14 22.84 1.33 -4.36
C LEU A 14 24.18 0.64 -4.57
N THR A 15 24.95 0.45 -3.50
CA THR A 15 26.09 -0.47 -3.56
C THR A 15 25.63 -1.90 -3.87
N ALA A 16 26.53 -2.76 -4.35
CA ALA A 16 26.19 -4.15 -4.66
C ALA A 16 25.57 -4.89 -3.46
N GLU A 17 26.02 -4.60 -2.23
CA GLU A 17 25.49 -5.19 -1.00
C GLU A 17 24.08 -4.67 -0.67
N GLN A 18 23.86 -3.36 -0.78
CA GLN A 18 22.54 -2.74 -0.58
C GLN A 18 21.53 -3.27 -1.61
N GLN A 19 21.93 -3.38 -2.88
CA GLN A 19 21.09 -3.93 -3.94
C GLN A 19 20.73 -5.40 -3.67
N LYS A 20 21.68 -6.20 -3.17
CA LYS A 20 21.44 -7.59 -2.78
C LYS A 20 20.46 -7.69 -1.61
N ALA A 21 20.57 -6.82 -0.61
CA ALA A 21 19.62 -6.76 0.50
C ALA A 21 18.21 -6.37 0.02
N PHE A 22 18.09 -5.32 -0.81
CA PHE A 22 16.81 -4.90 -1.36
C PHE A 22 16.16 -5.97 -2.26
N ASN A 23 16.97 -6.75 -3.00
CA ASN A 23 16.46 -7.89 -3.78
C ASN A 23 15.83 -8.98 -2.90
N LYS A 24 16.34 -9.20 -1.68
CA LYS A 24 15.70 -10.12 -0.72
C LYS A 24 14.34 -9.60 -0.27
N LEU A 25 14.24 -8.30 0.05
CA LEU A 25 12.97 -7.67 0.40
C LEU A 25 11.95 -7.77 -0.74
N LYS A 26 12.34 -7.46 -1.98
CA LYS A 26 11.49 -7.64 -3.17
C LYS A 26 10.99 -9.07 -3.33
N LYS A 27 11.84 -10.07 -3.02
CA LYS A 27 11.44 -11.48 -3.06
C LYS A 27 10.41 -11.80 -1.98
N ALA A 28 10.67 -11.39 -0.73
CA ALA A 28 9.75 -11.59 0.39
C ALA A 28 8.39 -10.92 0.14
N TYR A 29 8.40 -9.67 -0.36
CA TYR A 29 7.18 -8.95 -0.75
C TYR A 29 6.34 -9.74 -1.77
N LYS A 30 6.97 -10.26 -2.83
CA LYS A 30 6.29 -11.08 -3.84
C LYS A 30 5.78 -12.41 -3.29
N GLU A 31 6.44 -12.97 -2.29
CA GLU A 31 5.95 -14.20 -1.62
C GLU A 31 4.66 -13.90 -0.84
N CYS A 32 4.58 -12.77 -0.13
CA CYS A 32 3.36 -12.30 0.52
C CYS A 32 2.22 -12.05 -0.47
N GLU A 33 2.47 -11.42 -1.62
CA GLU A 33 1.44 -11.23 -2.66
C GLU A 33 0.85 -12.57 -3.15
N LYS A 34 1.72 -13.58 -3.31
CA LYS A 34 1.33 -14.93 -3.70
C LYS A 34 0.47 -15.61 -2.65
N THR A 35 0.76 -15.44 -1.35
CA THR A 35 -0.06 -16.01 -0.27
C THR A 35 -1.41 -15.31 -0.15
N GLY A 36 -1.56 -14.13 -0.73
CA GLY A 36 -2.81 -13.39 -0.79
C GLY A 36 -2.83 -12.10 0.00
N ILE A 37 -1.66 -11.59 0.37
CA ILE A 37 -1.56 -10.27 0.99
C ILE A 37 -1.64 -9.21 -0.09
N TYR A 38 -2.52 -8.23 0.11
CA TYR A 38 -2.55 -6.97 -0.61
C TYR A 38 -1.86 -5.91 0.25
N PHE A 39 -0.79 -5.32 -0.25
CA PHE A 39 -0.08 -4.25 0.47
C PHE A 39 -0.53 -2.87 -0.01
N ALA A 40 -0.65 -1.93 0.92
CA ALA A 40 -0.83 -0.51 0.63
C ALA A 40 0.08 0.34 1.51
N ASN A 41 0.47 1.52 1.02
CA ASN A 41 1.17 2.51 1.82
C ASN A 41 0.15 3.55 2.33
N CYS A 42 0.03 3.69 3.64
CA CYS A 42 -0.72 4.76 4.30
C CYS A 42 0.24 5.52 5.19
N TYR A 43 0.64 6.73 4.77
CA TYR A 43 1.47 7.62 5.58
C TYR A 43 2.72 6.98 6.18
N GLY A 44 3.42 6.15 5.40
CA GLY A 44 4.62 5.46 5.88
C GLY A 44 4.32 4.20 6.69
N SER A 45 3.09 3.71 6.65
CA SER A 45 2.76 2.38 7.13
C SER A 45 2.51 1.48 5.92
N LEU A 46 3.36 0.47 5.74
CA LEU A 46 3.10 -0.61 4.79
C LEU A 46 2.07 -1.55 5.42
N MET A 47 0.81 -1.35 5.08
CA MET A 47 -0.33 -2.09 5.59
C MET A 47 -0.53 -3.38 4.80
N ALA A 48 -0.91 -4.45 5.49
CA ALA A 48 -1.23 -5.74 4.90
C ALA A 48 -2.73 -6.05 5.02
N PHE A 49 -3.36 -6.37 3.90
CA PHE A 49 -4.76 -6.79 3.82
C PHE A 49 -4.91 -8.16 3.18
N ASP A 50 -6.02 -8.85 3.41
CA ASP A 50 -6.40 -10.04 2.62
C ASP A 50 -6.95 -9.60 1.26
N LYS A 51 -6.30 -10.00 0.17
CA LYS A 51 -6.72 -9.69 -1.21
C LYS A 51 -8.09 -10.24 -1.60
N ASN A 52 -8.62 -11.20 -0.83
CA ASN A 52 -9.98 -11.70 -1.04
C ASN A 52 -11.04 -10.76 -0.46
N LEU A 53 -10.65 -9.82 0.41
CA LEU A 53 -11.53 -8.85 1.06
C LEU A 53 -11.33 -7.44 0.50
N VAL A 54 -10.10 -7.09 0.13
CA VAL A 54 -9.73 -5.77 -0.41
C VAL A 54 -9.45 -5.88 -1.91
N ALA A 55 -10.12 -5.03 -2.69
CA ALA A 55 -10.00 -4.93 -4.13
C ALA A 55 -9.08 -3.77 -4.57
N GLY A 56 -8.91 -2.74 -3.73
CA GLY A 56 -8.04 -1.62 -4.03
C GLY A 56 -7.81 -0.68 -2.86
N TYR A 57 -6.87 0.23 -3.02
CA TYR A 57 -6.54 1.30 -2.07
C TYR A 57 -6.26 2.58 -2.84
N GLY A 58 -6.85 3.68 -2.40
CA GLY A 58 -6.73 4.97 -3.06
C GLY A 58 -7.07 6.11 -2.11
N ASP A 59 -7.55 7.21 -2.67
CA ASP A 59 -8.04 8.37 -1.93
C ASP A 59 -9.38 8.84 -2.50
N CYS A 60 -9.96 9.88 -1.91
CA CYS A 60 -11.26 10.41 -2.34
C CYS A 60 -11.26 11.03 -3.75
N THR A 61 -10.10 11.38 -4.31
CA THR A 61 -9.92 11.92 -5.66
C THR A 61 -9.62 10.83 -6.69
N MET A 62 -9.00 9.73 -6.25
CA MET A 62 -8.72 8.53 -7.03
C MET A 62 -9.28 7.31 -6.31
N THR A 63 -10.60 7.12 -6.46
CA THR A 63 -11.31 6.05 -5.77
C THR A 63 -10.79 4.68 -6.21
N PRO A 64 -10.58 3.75 -5.26
CA PRO A 64 -10.09 2.41 -5.58
C PRO A 64 -11.19 1.55 -6.23
N ASP A 65 -10.76 0.53 -6.96
CA ASP A 65 -11.65 -0.54 -7.44
C ASP A 65 -12.34 -1.25 -6.25
N GLY A 66 -13.60 -1.64 -6.43
CA GLY A 66 -14.37 -2.38 -5.42
C GLY A 66 -15.89 -2.31 -5.64
N GLU A 67 -16.61 -3.17 -4.93
CA GLU A 67 -18.09 -3.17 -4.90
C GLU A 67 -18.63 -2.16 -3.87
N TYR A 68 -17.78 -1.82 -2.90
CA TYR A 68 -18.08 -0.92 -1.79
C TYR A 68 -16.79 -0.25 -1.34
N THR A 69 -16.86 1.02 -0.95
CA THR A 69 -15.68 1.79 -0.51
C THR A 69 -15.84 2.22 0.95
N VAL A 70 -14.75 2.15 1.71
CA VAL A 70 -14.69 2.57 3.11
C VAL A 70 -13.65 3.68 3.24
N GLU A 71 -14.06 4.83 3.78
CA GLU A 71 -13.13 5.91 4.14
C GLU A 71 -12.38 5.54 5.42
N LEU A 72 -11.05 5.70 5.39
CA LEU A 72 -10.18 5.38 6.52
C LEU A 72 -9.91 6.65 7.32
N HIS A 73 -10.86 7.01 8.20
CA HIS A 73 -10.69 8.12 9.13
C HIS A 73 -9.81 7.72 10.32
N ASN A 74 -8.82 8.56 10.65
CA ASN A 74 -7.94 8.38 11.82
C ASN A 74 -7.02 7.14 11.78
N GLY A 75 -6.69 6.65 10.58
CA GLY A 75 -5.79 5.51 10.37
C GLY A 75 -6.50 4.23 9.95
N CYS A 76 -5.76 3.13 9.87
CA CYS A 76 -6.26 1.83 9.46
C CYS A 76 -5.83 0.76 10.47
N PRO A 77 -6.72 -0.12 10.95
CA PRO A 77 -6.38 -1.18 11.91
C PRO A 77 -5.61 -2.35 11.29
N ALA A 78 -5.11 -2.21 10.06
CA ALA A 78 -4.33 -3.23 9.39
C ALA A 78 -3.02 -3.51 10.13
N ASP A 79 -2.57 -4.77 10.08
CA ASP A 79 -1.20 -5.09 10.46
C ASP A 79 -0.25 -4.32 9.53
N SER A 80 0.79 -3.72 10.09
CA SER A 80 1.65 -2.81 9.36
C SER A 80 3.08 -2.76 9.89
N MET A 81 3.99 -2.40 9.00
CA MET A 81 5.35 -2.00 9.34
C MET A 81 5.62 -0.56 8.92
N GLN A 82 6.41 0.14 9.72
CA GLN A 82 6.81 1.51 9.40
C GLN A 82 7.85 1.53 8.29
N ILE A 83 7.60 2.35 7.28
CA ILE A 83 8.47 2.71 6.17
C ILE A 83 8.50 4.23 6.06
N VAL A 84 9.60 4.79 5.55
CA VAL A 84 9.66 6.24 5.36
C VAL A 84 8.69 6.63 4.25
N ASN A 85 7.89 7.67 4.49
CA ASN A 85 7.04 8.29 3.51
C ASN A 85 7.13 9.81 3.60
N GLU A 86 6.68 10.47 2.54
CA GLU A 86 6.37 11.89 2.59
C GLU A 86 5.10 12.15 3.42
N TRP A 87 4.96 13.38 3.91
CA TRP A 87 3.70 13.84 4.48
C TRP A 87 2.67 13.97 3.36
N ALA A 88 1.48 13.42 3.58
CA ALA A 88 0.30 13.66 2.75
C ALA A 88 -0.90 13.94 3.69
N ASP A 89 -1.89 14.67 3.21
CA ASP A 89 -3.07 15.12 3.96
C ASP A 89 -4.40 14.62 3.37
N ASP A 90 -4.33 13.56 2.57
CA ASP A 90 -5.46 12.97 1.86
C ASP A 90 -6.35 12.06 2.72
N THR A 91 -7.64 11.97 2.38
CA THR A 91 -8.51 10.94 2.96
C THR A 91 -8.38 9.66 2.16
N HIS A 92 -7.82 8.62 2.77
CA HIS A 92 -7.63 7.34 2.13
C HIS A 92 -8.91 6.52 2.09
N VAL A 93 -9.07 5.76 1.00
CA VAL A 93 -10.25 4.94 0.73
C VAL A 93 -9.81 3.51 0.46
N LEU A 94 -10.50 2.56 1.08
CA LEU A 94 -10.32 1.14 0.87
C LEU A 94 -11.47 0.59 0.01
N GLY A 95 -11.15 0.02 -1.14
CA GLY A 95 -12.12 -0.66 -1.99
C GLY A 95 -12.28 -2.11 -1.53
N LEU A 96 -13.51 -2.53 -1.24
CA LEU A 96 -13.83 -3.87 -0.77
C LEU A 96 -14.34 -4.75 -1.91
N THR A 97 -13.97 -6.03 -1.88
CA THR A 97 -14.65 -7.05 -2.69
C THR A 97 -16.07 -7.25 -2.16
N LYS A 98 -16.93 -7.95 -2.93
CA LYS A 98 -18.25 -8.37 -2.43
C LYS A 98 -18.20 -9.15 -1.11
N LYS A 99 -17.13 -9.94 -0.89
CA LYS A 99 -16.92 -10.68 0.36
C LYS A 99 -16.51 -9.72 1.49
N GLY A 100 -15.58 -8.80 1.21
CA GLY A 100 -15.16 -7.77 2.16
C GLY A 100 -16.33 -6.89 2.62
N MET A 101 -17.14 -6.39 1.68
CA MET A 101 -18.34 -5.60 1.97
C MET A 101 -19.29 -6.34 2.91
N LYS A 102 -19.61 -7.60 2.63
CA LYS A 102 -20.51 -8.39 3.48
C LYS A 102 -20.00 -8.52 4.92
N LEU A 103 -18.70 -8.73 5.08
CA LEU A 103 -18.07 -8.83 6.40
C LEU A 103 -18.06 -7.49 7.14
N TYR A 104 -17.79 -6.39 6.42
CA TYR A 104 -17.79 -5.05 6.98
C TYR A 104 -19.18 -4.68 7.51
N LEU A 105 -20.22 -4.81 6.68
CA LEU A 105 -21.59 -4.46 7.04
C LEU A 105 -22.18 -5.37 8.13
N SER A 106 -21.76 -6.64 8.21
CA SER A 106 -22.22 -7.53 9.30
C SER A 106 -21.69 -7.16 10.69
N ASN A 107 -20.66 -6.33 10.75
CA ASN A 107 -20.10 -5.84 12.02
C ASN A 107 -20.69 -4.48 12.44
N GLU A 108 -21.54 -3.87 11.60
CA GLU A 108 -22.25 -2.63 11.92
C GLU A 108 -23.64 -2.86 12.52
N GLU A 109 -24.14 -4.11 12.51
CA GLU A 109 -25.38 -4.58 13.17
C GLU A 109 -25.11 -5.15 14.58
#